data_AF-A0A7X4CIM6-F1
#
_entry.id   AF-A0A7X4CIM6-F1
#
_cell.length_a   1.000
_cell.length_b   1.000
_cell.length_c   1.000
_cell.angle_alpha   90.00
_cell.angle_beta   90.00
_cell.angle_gamma   90.00
#
_symmetry.space_group_name_H-M   'P 1'
#
loop_
_entity.id
_entity.type
_entity.pdbx_description
1 polymer ?
#
loop_
_entity_poly.entity_id
_entity_poly.type
_entity_poly.pdbx_seq_one_letter_code
_entity_poly.pdbx_strand_id
1 'polypeptide(L)'
;LAGKRSRVWLEDADGFARLGAEDAWGDHVNALRKAVGARRIGGTVPDSALELLVDLALGSPAICALRAMRRIASTLEWDDPALLTAASRVAWGFRTLYNQHDTVALLRRESDDRYWHNAISHGARNNLQAVLDEYVHCLVESEGLTDKEPRLRVAELASAVVRAISLLPSQIEVDEPRVRDGRLRIRKSTMRGRFAMRLADYRDEEGSAARLGGVRDAFNSPFRPFVLATTSIGQEGLDFHPYCHRLYHWNLPRNPVDLEQREGRVHRYKGHAIRMNVAAGHAEAVRGCGATPEDPWAEMFAAARAASPTDSDLVPYWICDGPAKVERRVPMLPYSREIARLKWLKKSVAVYRLAFGQPRQDDLLAYLSGLDGALTTDEMDALQIRLEPPVN
;
A
#
# COMPACT_ATOMS: atom_id res chain seq x y z
N LEU A 1 16.94 -30.36 5.81
CA LEU A 1 17.77 -30.21 4.57
C LEU A 1 17.85 -28.74 4.23
N ALA A 2 18.86 -28.03 4.74
CA ALA A 2 19.14 -26.66 4.32
C ALA A 2 19.84 -26.72 2.96
N GLY A 3 19.39 -25.96 1.96
CA GLY A 3 20.07 -25.87 0.67
C GLY A 3 21.51 -25.38 0.85
N LYS A 4 22.45 -25.78 -0.03
CA LYS A 4 23.89 -25.48 0.12
C LYS A 4 24.14 -23.98 0.33
N ARG A 5 23.32 -23.10 -0.25
CA ARG A 5 23.47 -21.64 -0.17
C ARG A 5 22.89 -21.04 1.11
N SER A 6 21.79 -21.59 1.63
CA SER A 6 21.22 -21.17 2.92
C SER A 6 22.19 -21.36 4.09
N ARG A 7 23.00 -22.42 4.07
CA ARG A 7 24.05 -22.64 5.08
C ARG A 7 25.13 -21.56 5.00
N VAL A 8 25.61 -21.26 3.79
CA VAL A 8 26.58 -20.18 3.57
C VAL A 8 26.03 -18.85 4.09
N TRP A 9 24.77 -18.53 3.78
CA TRP A 9 24.12 -17.31 4.26
C TRP A 9 23.99 -17.21 5.79
N LEU A 10 23.78 -18.33 6.49
CA LEU A 10 23.76 -18.38 7.96
C LEU A 10 25.15 -18.21 8.58
N GLU A 11 26.18 -18.77 7.94
CA GLU A 11 27.57 -18.74 8.41
C GLU A 11 28.27 -17.42 8.04
N ASP A 12 27.83 -16.73 6.99
CA ASP A 12 28.35 -15.45 6.52
C ASP A 12 28.22 -14.35 7.59
N ALA A 13 29.31 -13.64 7.82
CA ALA A 13 29.36 -12.47 8.70
C ALA A 13 28.49 -11.33 8.17
N ASP A 14 28.28 -11.28 6.85
CA ASP A 14 27.49 -10.26 6.16
C ASP A 14 26.05 -10.71 5.87
N GLY A 15 25.72 -11.96 6.21
CA GLY A 15 24.41 -12.59 6.03
C GLY A 15 23.47 -12.40 7.23
N PHE A 16 22.90 -13.50 7.75
CA PHE A 16 21.87 -13.47 8.80
C PHE A 16 22.32 -12.76 10.10
N ALA A 17 23.62 -12.85 10.42
CA ALA A 17 24.18 -12.27 11.64
C ALA A 17 24.03 -10.74 11.70
N ARG A 18 24.08 -10.03 10.57
CA ARG A 18 23.99 -8.56 10.50
C ARG A 18 22.58 -7.99 10.64
N LEU A 19 21.55 -8.83 10.67
CA LEU A 19 20.16 -8.37 10.68
C LEU A 19 19.71 -7.81 12.03
N GLY A 20 20.37 -8.19 13.12
CA GLY A 20 20.04 -7.75 14.46
C GLY A 20 21.29 -7.25 15.19
N ALA A 21 21.15 -6.12 15.88
CA ALA A 21 22.17 -5.56 16.77
C ALA A 21 21.79 -5.76 18.26
N GLU A 22 20.73 -6.52 18.54
CA GLU A 22 20.28 -6.81 19.91
C GLU A 22 21.22 -7.83 20.57
N ASP A 23 21.54 -7.65 21.86
CA ASP A 23 22.52 -8.48 22.57
C ASP A 23 22.21 -9.98 22.50
N ALA A 24 20.94 -10.37 22.59
CA ALA A 24 20.48 -11.76 22.50
C ALA A 24 20.43 -12.32 21.06
N TRP A 25 20.57 -11.49 20.03
CA TRP A 25 20.54 -11.92 18.64
C TRP A 25 21.74 -12.79 18.30
N GLY A 26 22.94 -12.39 18.74
CA GLY A 26 24.17 -13.15 18.53
C GLY A 26 24.07 -14.58 19.09
N ASP A 27 23.49 -14.71 20.28
CA ASP A 27 23.25 -16.02 20.90
C ASP A 27 22.27 -16.87 20.11
N HIS A 28 21.20 -16.26 19.58
CA HIS A 28 20.22 -16.95 18.73
C HIS A 28 20.86 -17.45 17.42
N VAL A 29 21.65 -16.61 16.75
CA VAL A 29 22.39 -16.97 15.53
C VAL A 29 23.37 -18.12 15.82
N ASN A 30 24.08 -18.06 16.95
CA ASN A 30 25.00 -19.12 17.37
C ASN A 30 24.28 -20.44 17.68
N ALA A 31 23.13 -20.39 18.34
CA ALA A 31 22.30 -21.57 18.59
C ALA A 31 21.80 -22.21 17.29
N LEU A 32 21.35 -21.38 16.34
CA LEU A 32 20.92 -21.85 15.01
C LEU A 32 22.07 -22.49 14.23
N ARG A 33 23.25 -21.86 14.20
CA ARG A 33 24.47 -22.42 13.58
C ARG A 33 24.84 -23.79 14.16
N LYS A 34 24.80 -23.93 15.49
CA LYS A 34 25.04 -25.20 16.19
C LYS A 34 24.00 -26.27 15.79
N ALA A 35 22.72 -25.90 15.72
CA ALA A 35 21.65 -26.83 15.33
C ALA A 35 21.80 -27.32 13.88
N VAL A 36 22.16 -26.43 12.95
CA VAL A 36 22.43 -26.77 11.55
C VAL A 36 23.65 -27.69 11.42
N GLY A 37 24.74 -27.36 12.12
CA GLY A 37 25.97 -28.17 12.12
C GLY A 37 25.76 -29.58 12.68
N ALA A 38 24.90 -29.73 13.68
CA ALA A 38 24.63 -31.01 14.34
C ALA A 38 23.71 -31.96 13.56
N ARG A 39 23.11 -31.55 12.42
CA ARG A 39 22.14 -32.32 11.62
C ARG A 39 20.99 -32.96 12.43
N ARG A 40 20.64 -32.40 13.59
CA ARG A 40 19.68 -32.99 14.56
C ARG A 40 18.19 -32.89 14.16
N ILE A 41 17.87 -32.48 12.94
CA ILE A 41 16.48 -32.37 12.45
C ILE A 41 16.05 -33.72 11.83
N GLY A 42 16.13 -34.81 12.60
CA GLY A 42 16.02 -36.18 12.05
C GLY A 42 15.38 -37.20 12.98
N GLY A 43 14.49 -36.78 13.88
CA GLY A 43 13.64 -37.68 14.68
C GLY A 43 12.18 -37.62 14.23
N THR A 44 11.29 -38.42 14.86
CA THR A 44 9.84 -38.24 14.75
C THR A 44 9.48 -36.81 15.14
N VAL A 45 8.96 -36.05 14.18
CA VAL A 45 8.49 -34.67 14.41
C VAL A 45 7.20 -34.76 15.22
N PRO A 46 7.14 -34.21 16.45
CA PRO A 46 5.90 -34.18 17.22
C PRO A 46 4.81 -33.42 16.46
N ASP A 47 3.55 -33.81 16.64
CA ASP A 47 2.41 -33.12 15.99
C ASP A 47 2.41 -31.61 16.28
N SER A 48 2.77 -31.21 17.50
CA SER A 48 2.92 -29.80 17.89
C SER A 48 4.02 -29.05 17.13
N ALA A 49 5.07 -29.74 16.68
CA ALA A 49 6.09 -29.15 15.83
C ALA A 49 5.60 -29.01 14.38
N LEU A 50 4.77 -29.95 13.90
CA LEU A 50 4.12 -29.84 12.60
C LEU A 50 3.14 -28.67 12.56
N GLU A 51 2.29 -28.52 13.57
CA GLU A 51 1.37 -27.38 13.72
C GLU A 51 2.12 -26.05 13.68
N LEU A 52 3.20 -25.92 14.46
CA LEU A 52 4.04 -24.73 14.45
C LEU A 52 4.65 -24.44 13.07
N LEU A 53 5.09 -25.47 12.34
CA LEU A 53 5.61 -25.30 10.98
C LEU A 53 4.52 -24.84 10.01
N VAL A 54 3.29 -25.31 10.17
CA VAL A 54 2.13 -24.84 9.38
C VAL A 54 1.85 -23.38 9.68
N ASP A 55 1.79 -22.99 10.96
CA ASP A 55 1.57 -21.60 11.36
C ASP A 55 2.67 -20.68 10.84
N LEU A 56 3.94 -21.08 10.97
CA LEU A 56 5.07 -20.36 10.39
C LEU A 56 4.94 -20.27 8.87
N ALA A 57 4.62 -21.37 8.19
CA ALA A 57 4.48 -21.39 6.75
C ALA A 57 3.38 -20.43 6.28
N LEU A 58 2.26 -20.33 6.99
CA LEU A 58 1.13 -19.49 6.57
C LEU A 58 1.25 -18.03 7.03
N GLY A 59 1.83 -17.78 8.20
CA GLY A 59 1.73 -16.50 8.89
C GLY A 59 3.04 -15.77 9.14
N SER A 60 4.20 -16.41 8.97
CA SER A 60 5.49 -15.76 9.21
C SER A 60 5.75 -14.66 8.18
N PRO A 61 5.99 -13.40 8.60
CA PRO A 61 6.34 -12.33 7.66
C PRO A 61 7.56 -12.65 6.81
N ALA A 62 8.53 -13.40 7.34
CA ALA A 62 9.71 -13.83 6.60
C ALA A 62 9.33 -14.77 5.45
N ILE A 63 8.53 -15.80 5.74
CA ILE A 63 8.14 -16.80 4.74
C ILE A 63 7.19 -16.18 3.71
N CYS A 64 6.26 -15.33 4.15
CA CYS A 64 5.36 -14.65 3.23
C CYS A 64 6.10 -13.68 2.29
N ALA A 65 7.05 -12.90 2.82
CA ALA A 65 7.90 -12.02 2.02
C ALA A 65 8.80 -12.81 1.07
N LEU A 66 9.37 -13.94 1.52
CA LEU A 66 10.18 -14.84 0.70
C LEU A 66 9.39 -15.31 -0.52
N ARG A 67 8.16 -15.79 -0.32
CA ARG A 67 7.30 -16.24 -1.42
C ARG A 67 6.92 -15.09 -2.35
N ALA A 68 6.49 -13.95 -1.81
CA ALA A 68 6.09 -12.79 -2.63
C ALA A 68 7.25 -12.26 -3.49
N MET A 69 8.47 -12.21 -2.95
CA MET A 69 9.66 -11.78 -3.69
C MET A 69 10.13 -12.82 -4.70
N ARG A 70 10.10 -14.11 -4.34
CA ARG A 70 10.49 -15.21 -5.23
C ARG A 70 9.60 -15.31 -6.46
N ARG A 71 8.33 -14.95 -6.30
CA ARG A 71 7.33 -14.87 -7.37
C ARG A 71 7.72 -13.88 -8.46
N ILE A 72 8.23 -12.70 -8.07
CA ILE A 72 8.59 -11.63 -9.02
C ILE A 72 10.10 -11.65 -9.38
N ALA A 73 10.87 -12.52 -8.73
CA ALA A 73 12.26 -12.85 -9.08
C ALA A 73 12.37 -14.34 -9.39
N SER A 74 11.61 -14.80 -10.40
CA SER A 74 11.35 -16.23 -10.62
C SER A 74 12.58 -17.07 -10.99
N THR A 75 13.69 -16.42 -11.33
CA THR A 75 14.98 -17.03 -11.68
C THR A 75 15.91 -17.30 -10.49
N LEU A 76 15.63 -16.74 -9.31
CA LEU A 76 16.44 -17.00 -8.11
C LEU A 76 16.12 -18.39 -7.54
N GLU A 77 17.04 -19.03 -6.82
CA GLU A 77 16.69 -20.24 -6.07
C GLU A 77 16.05 -19.86 -4.73
N TRP A 78 15.25 -20.76 -4.14
CA TRP A 78 14.63 -20.54 -2.82
C TRP A 78 15.64 -20.28 -1.71
N ASP A 79 16.85 -20.83 -1.85
CA ASP A 79 17.95 -20.67 -0.90
C ASP A 79 18.96 -19.58 -1.32
N ASP A 80 18.64 -18.73 -2.30
CA ASP A 80 19.52 -17.64 -2.71
C ASP A 80 19.74 -16.62 -1.56
N PRO A 81 21.00 -16.29 -1.20
CA PRO A 81 21.29 -15.41 -0.07
C PRO A 81 20.66 -14.02 -0.18
N ALA A 82 20.49 -13.46 -1.38
CA ALA A 82 19.86 -12.16 -1.57
C ALA A 82 18.38 -12.21 -1.18
N LEU A 83 17.69 -13.27 -1.59
CA LEU A 83 16.28 -13.51 -1.28
C LEU A 83 16.07 -13.77 0.21
N LEU A 84 16.90 -14.61 0.84
CA LEU A 84 16.86 -14.89 2.28
C LEU A 84 17.11 -13.63 3.12
N THR A 85 18.08 -12.80 2.71
CA THR A 85 18.38 -11.52 3.35
C THR A 85 17.21 -10.54 3.22
N ALA A 86 16.65 -10.40 2.01
CA ALA A 86 15.51 -9.53 1.73
C ALA A 86 14.29 -9.89 2.58
N ALA A 87 13.90 -11.17 2.60
CA ALA A 87 12.80 -11.69 3.40
C ALA A 87 12.99 -11.48 4.90
N SER A 88 14.21 -11.71 5.40
CA SER A 88 14.52 -11.55 6.82
C SER A 88 14.53 -10.06 7.24
N ARG A 89 15.00 -9.15 6.38
CA ARG A 89 14.90 -7.70 6.61
C ARG A 89 13.44 -7.23 6.71
N VAL A 90 12.59 -7.71 5.82
CA VAL A 90 11.14 -7.43 5.89
C VAL A 90 10.56 -7.92 7.20
N ALA A 91 10.85 -9.16 7.59
CA ALA A 91 10.38 -9.72 8.86
C ALA A 91 10.86 -8.91 10.09
N TRP A 92 12.09 -8.40 10.04
CA TRP A 92 12.61 -7.50 11.06
C TRP A 92 11.84 -6.18 11.10
N GLY A 93 11.54 -5.59 9.93
CA GLY A 93 10.69 -4.41 9.81
C GLY A 93 9.29 -4.60 10.41
N PHE A 94 8.68 -5.79 10.21
CA PHE A 94 7.40 -6.14 10.83
C PHE A 94 7.43 -6.13 12.36
N ARG A 95 8.58 -6.35 13.00
CA ARG A 95 8.69 -6.20 14.47
C ARG A 95 8.38 -4.78 14.90
N THR A 96 8.71 -3.76 14.10
CA THR A 96 8.36 -2.36 14.37
C THR A 96 6.85 -2.14 14.42
N LEU A 97 6.09 -2.84 13.57
CA LEU A 97 4.63 -2.79 13.54
C LEU A 97 3.99 -3.62 14.65
N TYR A 98 4.46 -4.87 14.85
CA TYR A 98 3.92 -5.75 15.87
C TYR A 98 4.27 -5.28 17.28
N ASN A 99 5.43 -4.68 17.52
CA ASN A 99 5.80 -4.21 18.86
C ASN A 99 5.21 -2.84 19.24
N GLN A 100 4.31 -2.27 18.42
CA GLN A 100 3.55 -1.10 18.83
C GLN A 100 2.59 -1.46 19.95
N HIS A 101 2.47 -0.61 20.96
CA HIS A 101 1.66 -0.86 22.16
C HIS A 101 0.21 -1.26 21.83
N ASP A 102 -0.41 -0.60 20.85
CA ASP A 102 -1.79 -0.86 20.48
C ASP A 102 -1.92 -2.20 19.72
N THR A 103 -0.92 -2.57 18.90
CA THR A 103 -0.85 -3.89 18.24
C THR A 103 -0.65 -5.01 19.26
N VAL A 104 0.25 -4.81 20.23
CA VAL A 104 0.46 -5.77 21.33
C VAL A 104 -0.83 -5.98 22.12
N ALA A 105 -1.51 -4.88 22.47
CA ALA A 105 -2.77 -4.94 23.19
C ALA A 105 -3.89 -5.63 22.38
N LEU A 106 -3.92 -5.43 21.07
CA LEU A 106 -4.86 -6.13 20.17
C LEU A 106 -4.60 -7.64 20.15
N LEU A 107 -3.37 -8.04 19.84
CA LEU A 107 -3.00 -9.45 19.64
C LEU A 107 -3.02 -10.27 20.93
N ARG A 108 -2.76 -9.65 22.10
CA ARG A 108 -2.89 -10.33 23.39
C ARG A 108 -4.34 -10.62 23.77
N ARG A 109 -5.31 -9.91 23.19
CA ARG A 109 -6.73 -10.18 23.43
C ARG A 109 -7.28 -11.33 22.58
N GLU A 110 -6.56 -11.71 21.53
CA GLU A 110 -6.98 -12.82 20.65
C GLU A 110 -6.72 -14.19 21.27
N SER A 111 -5.66 -14.32 22.10
CA SER A 111 -5.24 -15.58 22.71
C SER A 111 -4.27 -15.34 23.86
N ASP A 112 -4.30 -16.22 24.88
CA ASP A 112 -3.36 -16.26 26.00
C ASP A 112 -2.00 -16.93 25.66
N ASP A 113 -1.80 -17.32 24.39
CA ASP A 113 -0.54 -17.91 23.93
C ASP A 113 0.61 -16.87 23.93
N ARG A 114 1.83 -17.36 23.70
CA ARG A 114 3.05 -16.57 23.57
C ARG A 114 2.85 -15.52 22.47
N TYR A 115 3.24 -14.29 22.80
CA TYR A 115 3.04 -13.14 21.93
C TYR A 115 3.54 -13.32 20.48
N TRP A 116 4.72 -13.94 20.32
CA TRP A 116 5.30 -14.19 19.01
C TRP A 116 4.44 -15.15 18.17
N HIS A 117 3.76 -16.10 18.81
CA HIS A 117 2.88 -17.04 18.13
C HIS A 117 1.59 -16.33 17.71
N ASN A 118 1.00 -15.50 18.58
CA ASN A 118 -0.16 -14.68 18.21
C ASN A 118 0.10 -13.81 16.97
N ALA A 119 1.30 -13.22 16.84
CA ALA A 119 1.66 -12.44 15.67
C ALA A 119 1.68 -13.27 14.37
N ILE A 120 2.20 -14.50 14.42
CA ILE A 120 2.21 -15.44 13.30
C ILE A 120 0.79 -15.89 12.96
N SER A 121 0.03 -16.38 13.95
CA SER A 121 -1.34 -16.84 13.75
C SER A 121 -2.25 -15.73 13.22
N HIS A 122 -2.06 -14.49 13.67
CA HIS A 122 -2.77 -13.33 13.14
C HIS A 122 -2.45 -13.09 11.65
N GLY A 123 -1.18 -13.19 11.26
CA GLY A 123 -0.75 -13.13 9.87
C GLY A 123 -1.38 -14.24 9.01
N ALA A 124 -1.46 -15.47 9.54
CA ALA A 124 -2.09 -16.59 8.85
C ALA A 124 -3.61 -16.37 8.66
N ARG A 125 -4.32 -16.03 9.74
CA ARG A 125 -5.79 -15.83 9.74
C ARG A 125 -6.24 -14.71 8.82
N ASN A 126 -5.44 -13.65 8.71
CA ASN A 126 -5.75 -12.47 7.89
C ASN A 126 -5.01 -12.47 6.53
N ASN A 127 -4.45 -13.60 6.12
CA ASN A 127 -3.80 -13.82 4.83
C ASN A 127 -2.74 -12.76 4.48
N LEU A 128 -1.74 -12.64 5.35
CA LEU A 128 -0.57 -11.78 5.13
C LEU A 128 0.13 -12.05 3.78
N GLN A 129 0.05 -13.30 3.29
CA GLN A 129 0.58 -13.67 1.98
C GLN A 129 -0.04 -12.82 0.86
N ALA A 130 -1.37 -12.73 0.79
CA ALA A 130 -2.05 -11.96 -0.24
C ALA A 130 -1.71 -10.46 -0.18
N VAL A 131 -1.58 -9.91 1.03
CA VAL A 131 -1.17 -8.50 1.24
C VAL A 131 0.22 -8.25 0.66
N LEU A 132 1.18 -9.14 0.93
CA LEU A 132 2.55 -8.99 0.42
C LEU A 132 2.63 -9.27 -1.08
N ASP A 133 1.86 -10.22 -1.62
CA ASP A 133 1.81 -10.46 -3.06
C ASP A 133 1.35 -9.23 -3.84
N GLU A 134 0.24 -8.61 -3.40
CA GLU A 134 -0.26 -7.37 -4.00
C GLU A 134 0.75 -6.24 -3.89
N TYR A 135 1.32 -6.06 -2.70
CA TYR A 135 2.20 -4.93 -2.46
C TYR A 135 3.51 -5.04 -3.23
N VAL A 136 4.14 -6.23 -3.26
CA VAL A 136 5.38 -6.43 -4.01
C VAL A 136 5.10 -6.31 -5.52
N HIS A 137 3.97 -6.83 -6.03
CA HIS A 137 3.57 -6.62 -7.42
C HIS A 137 3.49 -5.13 -7.78
N CYS A 138 2.78 -4.35 -6.96
CA CYS A 138 2.65 -2.90 -7.18
C CYS A 138 4.00 -2.17 -7.08
N LEU A 139 4.85 -2.57 -6.13
CA LEU A 139 6.16 -1.95 -5.91
C LEU A 139 7.12 -2.14 -7.08
N VAL A 140 7.06 -3.27 -7.78
CA VAL A 140 7.98 -3.52 -8.91
C VAL A 140 7.79 -2.48 -10.00
N GLU A 141 6.56 -2.13 -10.33
CA GLU A 141 6.29 -1.08 -11.31
C GLU A 141 6.56 0.31 -10.73
N SER A 142 6.10 0.61 -9.50
CA SER A 142 6.21 1.96 -8.93
C SER A 142 7.65 2.38 -8.61
N GLU A 143 8.53 1.43 -8.26
CA GLU A 143 9.95 1.67 -8.00
C GLU A 143 10.82 1.47 -9.27
N GLY A 144 10.21 1.15 -10.43
CA GLY A 144 10.93 0.99 -11.70
C GLY A 144 11.87 -0.22 -11.74
N LEU A 145 11.44 -1.35 -11.14
CA LEU A 145 12.27 -2.53 -10.93
C LEU A 145 12.05 -3.65 -11.96
N THR A 146 11.15 -3.45 -12.93
CA THR A 146 10.78 -4.45 -13.95
C THR A 146 12.00 -5.03 -14.66
N ASP A 147 12.91 -4.18 -15.13
CA ASP A 147 14.09 -4.59 -15.93
C ASP A 147 15.37 -4.78 -15.09
N LYS A 148 15.28 -4.66 -13.76
CA LYS A 148 16.44 -4.80 -12.88
C LYS A 148 16.84 -6.26 -12.71
N GLU A 149 18.13 -6.50 -12.49
CA GLU A 149 18.66 -7.82 -12.15
C GLU A 149 17.95 -8.41 -10.91
N PRO A 150 17.62 -9.72 -10.88
CA PRO A 150 16.77 -10.30 -9.84
C PRO A 150 17.25 -10.08 -8.40
N ARG A 151 18.56 -10.16 -8.12
CA ARG A 151 19.08 -9.92 -6.76
C ARG A 151 18.96 -8.46 -6.36
N LEU A 152 19.24 -7.53 -7.27
CA LEU A 152 19.02 -6.09 -7.03
C LEU A 152 17.52 -5.80 -6.80
N ARG A 153 16.64 -6.38 -7.63
CA ARG A 153 15.18 -6.23 -7.51
C ARG A 153 14.68 -6.61 -6.12
N VAL A 154 15.03 -7.78 -5.60
CA VAL A 154 14.57 -8.21 -4.26
C VAL A 154 15.16 -7.36 -3.13
N ALA A 155 16.38 -6.84 -3.28
CA ALA A 155 17.01 -5.97 -2.30
C ALA A 155 16.34 -4.59 -2.22
N GLU A 156 16.01 -3.99 -3.36
CA GLU A 156 15.30 -2.71 -3.43
C GLU A 156 13.85 -2.84 -2.96
N LEU A 157 13.15 -3.93 -3.34
CA LEU A 157 11.82 -4.26 -2.82
C LEU A 157 11.80 -4.40 -1.30
N ALA A 158 12.74 -5.15 -0.72
CA ALA A 158 12.84 -5.28 0.73
C ALA A 158 13.05 -3.92 1.40
N SER A 159 13.87 -3.07 0.79
CA SER A 159 14.13 -1.72 1.30
C SER A 159 12.86 -0.86 1.27
N ALA A 160 12.09 -0.90 0.18
CA ALA A 160 10.81 -0.19 0.06
C ALA A 160 9.78 -0.67 1.10
N VAL A 161 9.62 -1.98 1.25
CA VAL A 161 8.70 -2.58 2.24
C VAL A 161 9.11 -2.19 3.66
N VAL A 162 10.41 -2.26 3.99
CA VAL A 162 10.91 -1.88 5.31
C VAL A 162 10.70 -0.40 5.59
N ARG A 163 10.93 0.50 4.62
CA ARG A 163 10.65 1.94 4.75
C ARG A 163 9.18 2.20 5.08
N ALA A 164 8.26 1.53 4.39
CA ALA A 164 6.83 1.68 4.61
C ALA A 164 6.35 1.19 5.99
N ILE A 165 6.85 0.03 6.46
CA ILE A 165 6.40 -0.58 7.71
C ILE A 165 7.07 0.04 8.95
N SER A 166 8.29 0.57 8.80
CA SER A 166 9.12 1.00 9.95
C SER A 166 8.87 2.44 10.39
N LEU A 167 7.76 3.06 9.96
CA LEU A 167 7.44 4.43 10.31
C LEU A 167 7.19 4.58 11.82
N LEU A 168 8.03 5.38 12.47
CA LEU A 168 7.91 5.63 13.91
C LEU A 168 6.82 6.66 14.21
N PRO A 169 5.97 6.41 15.23
CA PRO A 169 4.95 7.37 15.62
C PRO A 169 5.55 8.73 16.03
N SER A 170 4.92 9.83 15.62
CA SER A 170 5.39 11.19 15.92
C SER A 170 5.16 11.56 17.38
N GLN A 171 6.00 12.44 17.93
CA GLN A 171 5.68 13.15 19.16
C GLN A 171 4.86 14.39 18.82
N ILE A 172 3.80 14.63 19.60
CA ILE A 172 2.93 15.79 19.48
C ILE A 172 3.24 16.69 20.68
N GLU A 173 3.59 17.94 20.41
CA GLU A 173 3.72 18.98 21.43
C GLU A 173 2.32 19.49 21.81
N VAL A 174 2.03 19.53 23.10
CA VAL A 174 0.74 19.93 23.65
C VAL A 174 0.93 21.13 24.56
N ASP A 175 0.12 22.14 24.33
CA ASP A 175 0.02 23.30 25.21
C ASP A 175 -0.83 22.93 26.43
N GLU A 176 -0.20 22.97 27.61
CA GLU A 176 -0.83 22.85 28.91
C GLU A 176 -0.99 24.24 29.54
N PRO A 177 -2.14 24.92 29.35
CA PRO A 177 -2.42 26.18 30.01
C PRO A 177 -2.59 25.96 31.51
N ARG A 178 -1.83 26.70 32.33
CA ARG A 178 -1.95 26.72 33.79
C ARG A 178 -2.01 28.16 34.29
N VAL A 179 -2.91 28.42 35.23
CA VAL A 179 -2.95 29.72 35.93
C VAL A 179 -2.12 29.61 37.20
N ARG A 180 -1.15 30.52 37.37
CA ARG A 180 -0.35 30.66 38.59
C ARG A 180 -0.18 32.14 38.90
N ASP A 181 -0.44 32.54 40.14
CA ASP A 181 -0.35 33.94 40.61
C ASP A 181 -1.16 34.92 39.74
N GLY A 182 -2.37 34.51 39.32
CA GLY A 182 -3.24 35.31 38.45
C GLY A 182 -2.73 35.49 37.01
N ARG A 183 -1.64 34.82 36.62
CA ARG A 183 -1.09 34.86 35.25
C ARG A 183 -1.26 33.51 34.55
N LEU A 184 -1.71 33.55 33.30
CA LEU A 184 -1.72 32.39 32.41
C LEU A 184 -0.28 32.06 31.99
N ARG A 185 0.14 30.82 32.24
CA ARG A 185 1.40 30.26 31.74
C ARG A 185 1.08 29.03 30.89
N ILE A 186 1.60 28.97 29.68
CA ILE A 186 1.47 27.81 28.81
C ILE A 186 2.73 26.98 28.96
N ARG A 187 2.61 25.78 29.56
CA ARG A 187 3.70 24.80 29.59
C ARG A 187 3.57 23.90 28.37
N LYS A 188 4.69 23.53 27.77
CA LYS A 188 4.72 22.53 26.70
C LYS A 188 4.97 21.15 27.29
N SER A 189 4.19 20.16 26.88
CA SER A 189 4.46 18.76 27.13
C SER A 189 4.49 18.00 25.81
N THR A 190 5.14 16.84 25.79
CA THR A 190 5.14 15.97 24.62
C THR A 190 4.32 14.73 24.91
N MET A 191 3.50 14.33 23.95
CA MET A 191 2.77 13.07 23.96
C MET A 191 3.08 12.29 22.69
N ARG A 192 3.08 10.96 22.76
CA ARG A 192 3.26 10.13 21.56
C ARG A 192 1.95 10.11 20.78
N GLY A 193 1.97 10.63 19.55
CA GLY A 193 0.89 10.46 18.59
C GLY A 193 0.81 8.99 18.19
N ARG A 194 -0.29 8.32 18.49
CA ARG A 194 -0.47 6.88 18.20
C ARG A 194 -1.13 6.63 16.85
N PHE A 195 -2.17 7.39 16.55
CA PHE A 195 -3.02 7.22 15.37
C PHE A 195 -2.87 8.34 14.34
N ALA A 196 -2.33 9.47 14.77
CA ALA A 196 -2.17 10.65 13.96
C ALA A 196 -0.73 11.12 13.99
N MET A 197 -0.25 11.52 12.82
CA MET A 197 1.06 12.11 12.63
C MET A 197 0.93 13.29 11.68
N ARG A 198 1.77 14.30 11.91
CA ARG A 198 1.81 15.47 11.04
C ARG A 198 2.58 15.11 9.78
N LEU A 199 2.02 15.44 8.62
CA LEU A 199 2.67 15.19 7.33
C LEU A 199 3.93 16.05 7.16
N ALA A 200 3.88 17.32 7.55
CA ALA A 200 5.03 18.24 7.48
C ALA A 200 5.27 18.92 8.83
N ASP A 201 6.49 18.79 9.37
CA ASP A 201 7.01 19.62 10.46
C ASP A 201 7.91 20.70 9.86
N TYR A 202 7.56 21.97 10.02
CA TYR A 202 8.35 23.11 9.52
C TYR A 202 9.60 23.40 10.37
N ARG A 203 10.13 22.41 11.10
CA ARG A 203 11.35 22.54 11.89
C ARG A 203 12.38 21.54 11.33
N ASP A 204 13.50 22.09 10.86
CA ASP A 204 14.69 21.47 10.23
C ASP A 204 14.57 20.99 8.77
N GLU A 205 15.42 21.54 7.90
CA GLU A 205 15.39 21.39 6.44
C GLU A 205 15.79 19.99 5.93
N GLU A 206 16.61 19.24 6.67
CA GLU A 206 17.13 17.94 6.23
C GLU A 206 16.37 16.74 6.83
N GLY A 207 16.08 16.80 8.14
CA GLY A 207 15.34 15.74 8.84
C GLY A 207 13.84 15.71 8.51
N SER A 208 13.25 16.86 8.18
CA SER A 208 11.83 16.96 7.83
C SER A 208 11.51 16.35 6.47
N ALA A 209 12.39 16.51 5.48
CA ALA A 209 12.21 15.95 4.13
C ALA A 209 12.26 14.41 4.13
N ALA A 210 13.23 13.82 4.83
CA ALA A 210 13.33 12.37 4.98
C ALA A 210 12.10 11.77 5.70
N ARG A 211 11.59 12.48 6.72
CA ARG A 211 10.38 12.08 7.43
C ARG A 211 9.13 12.18 6.56
N LEU A 212 8.97 13.25 5.79
CA LEU A 212 7.89 13.42 4.83
C LEU A 212 7.85 12.26 3.82
N GLY A 213 9.02 11.88 3.28
CA GLY A 213 9.18 10.71 2.43
C GLY A 213 8.70 9.43 3.10
N GLY A 214 9.15 9.16 4.33
CA GLY A 214 8.72 7.97 5.10
C GLY A 214 7.22 7.95 5.39
N VAL A 215 6.59 9.09 5.70
CA VAL A 215 5.13 9.18 5.90
C VAL A 215 4.38 8.90 4.60
N ARG A 216 4.87 9.41 3.47
CA ARG A 216 4.30 9.16 2.14
C ARG A 216 4.40 7.68 1.77
N ASP A 217 5.57 7.07 1.94
CA ASP A 217 5.80 5.67 1.62
C ASP A 217 4.89 4.76 2.46
N ALA A 218 4.75 5.03 3.75
CA ALA A 218 3.85 4.28 4.63
C ALA A 218 2.37 4.45 4.23
N PHE A 219 1.92 5.68 3.93
CA PHE A 219 0.54 5.93 3.50
C PHE A 219 0.21 5.28 2.14
N ASN A 220 1.19 5.18 1.24
CA ASN A 220 1.04 4.51 -0.05
C ASN A 220 1.23 2.97 0.03
N SER A 221 1.30 2.41 1.23
CA SER A 221 1.43 0.98 1.48
C SER A 221 0.11 0.39 2.02
N PRO A 222 -0.03 -0.94 2.11
CA PRO A 222 -1.18 -1.57 2.78
C PRO A 222 -1.11 -1.47 4.32
N PHE A 223 -0.13 -0.75 4.86
CA PHE A 223 0.10 -0.59 6.30
C PHE A 223 -0.32 0.80 6.79
N ARG A 224 -0.32 1.01 8.10
CA ARG A 224 -0.71 2.30 8.68
C ARG A 224 0.30 3.39 8.31
N PRO A 225 -0.15 4.64 8.08
CA PRO A 225 -1.51 5.17 8.28
C PRO A 225 -2.46 4.97 7.07
N PHE A 226 -3.77 4.83 7.34
CA PHE A 226 -4.79 4.59 6.31
C PHE A 226 -5.59 5.82 5.89
N VAL A 227 -5.47 6.92 6.64
CA VAL A 227 -6.24 8.15 6.41
C VAL A 227 -5.26 9.31 6.34
N LEU A 228 -5.38 10.09 5.26
CA LEU A 228 -4.69 11.34 5.10
C LEU A 228 -5.71 12.49 5.12
N ALA A 229 -5.52 13.41 6.07
CA ALA A 229 -6.19 14.70 6.06
C ALA A 229 -5.20 15.77 5.60
N THR A 230 -5.52 16.45 4.49
CA THR A 230 -4.68 17.50 3.92
C THR A 230 -5.50 18.73 3.57
N THR A 231 -4.85 19.90 3.58
CA THR A 231 -5.43 21.18 3.17
C THR A 231 -4.95 21.55 1.77
N SER A 232 -5.23 22.78 1.31
CA SER A 232 -4.73 23.27 0.02
C SER A 232 -3.20 23.26 -0.08
N ILE A 233 -2.49 23.23 1.05
CA ILE A 233 -1.01 23.18 1.09
C ILE A 233 -0.48 21.83 0.56
N GLY A 234 -1.25 20.74 0.66
CA GLY A 234 -0.86 19.44 0.11
C GLY A 234 -1.40 19.19 -1.31
N GLN A 235 -1.77 20.24 -2.05
CA GLN A 235 -2.28 20.13 -3.42
C GLN A 235 -1.19 19.94 -4.47
N GLU A 236 0.08 20.15 -4.16
CA GLU A 236 1.17 19.98 -5.13
C GLU A 236 2.23 19.02 -4.57
N GLY A 237 2.80 18.18 -5.45
CA GLY A 237 3.94 17.29 -5.12
C GLY A 237 3.65 16.04 -4.29
N LEU A 238 2.41 15.84 -3.82
CA LEU A 238 2.03 14.62 -3.11
C LEU A 238 1.29 13.63 -4.01
N ASP A 239 2.00 12.57 -4.35
CA ASP A 239 1.49 11.43 -5.10
C ASP A 239 0.87 10.43 -4.08
N PHE A 240 -0.47 10.37 -4.00
CA PHE A 240 -1.29 9.46 -3.15
C PHE A 240 -2.33 8.65 -3.92
N HIS A 241 -2.23 7.32 -4.00
CA HIS A 241 -3.10 6.56 -4.94
C HIS A 241 -3.17 5.03 -4.82
N PRO A 242 -2.15 4.28 -4.36
CA PRO A 242 -2.18 2.84 -4.54
C PRO A 242 -3.30 2.16 -3.75
N TYR A 243 -3.51 2.54 -2.48
CA TYR A 243 -4.51 1.92 -1.61
C TYR A 243 -5.71 2.83 -1.29
N CYS A 244 -5.88 3.93 -2.02
CA CYS A 244 -7.03 4.82 -1.87
C CYS A 244 -8.13 4.47 -2.89
N HIS A 245 -9.38 4.45 -2.45
CA HIS A 245 -10.57 4.47 -3.32
C HIS A 245 -11.69 5.35 -2.77
N ARG A 246 -11.45 6.08 -1.67
CA ARG A 246 -12.42 7.00 -1.06
C ARG A 246 -11.79 8.37 -0.87
N LEU A 247 -12.48 9.40 -1.35
CA LEU A 247 -12.09 10.79 -1.19
C LEU A 247 -13.19 11.55 -0.45
N TYR A 248 -12.81 12.31 0.58
CA TYR A 248 -13.72 13.19 1.31
C TYR A 248 -13.44 14.64 0.96
N HIS A 249 -14.41 15.32 0.36
CA HIS A 249 -14.37 16.77 0.17
C HIS A 249 -15.00 17.44 1.38
N TRP A 250 -14.18 17.80 2.37
CA TRP A 250 -14.65 18.55 3.53
C TRP A 250 -15.12 19.95 3.17
N ASN A 251 -14.46 20.57 2.18
CA ASN A 251 -14.85 21.84 1.57
C ASN A 251 -14.88 21.69 0.04
N LEU A 252 -15.92 22.24 -0.60
CA LEU A 252 -16.02 22.24 -2.06
C LEU A 252 -15.01 23.24 -2.68
N PRO A 253 -14.26 22.82 -3.73
CA PRO A 253 -13.38 23.74 -4.46
C PRO A 253 -14.18 24.85 -5.15
N ARG A 254 -13.49 25.93 -5.53
CA ARG A 254 -14.11 27.10 -6.18
C ARG A 254 -14.43 26.84 -7.64
N ASN A 255 -13.60 26.07 -8.33
CA ASN A 255 -13.73 25.79 -9.75
C ASN A 255 -13.82 24.26 -9.99
N PRO A 256 -14.33 23.82 -11.15
CA PRO A 256 -14.42 22.41 -11.52
C PRO A 256 -13.04 21.74 -11.73
N VAL A 257 -12.03 22.49 -12.17
CA VAL A 257 -10.68 21.97 -12.44
C VAL A 257 -10.02 21.47 -11.16
N ASP A 258 -10.09 22.23 -10.08
CA ASP A 258 -9.64 21.87 -8.73
C ASP A 258 -10.36 20.63 -8.23
N LEU A 259 -11.64 20.45 -8.56
CA LEU A 259 -12.39 19.25 -8.19
C LEU A 259 -11.82 18.04 -8.93
N GLU A 260 -11.65 18.16 -10.25
CA GLU A 260 -11.07 17.11 -11.10
C GLU A 260 -9.66 16.72 -10.65
N GLN A 261 -8.79 17.69 -10.39
CA GLN A 261 -7.42 17.48 -9.92
C GLN A 261 -7.37 16.81 -8.53
N ARG A 262 -8.31 17.15 -7.63
CA ARG A 262 -8.42 16.48 -6.32
C ARG A 262 -8.86 15.03 -6.47
N GLU A 263 -9.83 14.77 -7.34
CA GLU A 263 -10.34 13.43 -7.62
C GLU A 263 -9.33 12.55 -8.37
N GLY A 264 -8.57 13.14 -9.29
CA GLY A 264 -7.48 12.49 -10.05
C GLY A 264 -6.32 11.99 -9.19
N ARG A 265 -6.28 12.35 -7.89
CA ARG A 265 -5.37 11.71 -6.94
C ARG A 265 -5.72 10.24 -6.73
N VAL A 266 -7.00 9.91 -6.66
CA VAL A 266 -7.42 8.53 -6.36
C VAL A 266 -7.61 7.71 -7.64
N HIS A 267 -7.98 8.36 -8.74
CA HIS A 267 -8.17 7.70 -10.03
C HIS A 267 -6.85 7.57 -10.80
N ARG A 268 -6.15 6.45 -10.62
CA ARG A 268 -4.83 6.17 -11.21
C ARG A 268 -4.73 4.77 -11.80
N TYR A 269 -3.74 4.58 -12.66
CA TYR A 269 -3.29 3.29 -13.17
C TYR A 269 -3.17 2.25 -12.05
N LYS A 270 -3.81 1.09 -12.24
CA LYS A 270 -3.93 0.00 -11.27
C LYS A 270 -4.35 0.48 -9.88
N GLY A 271 -5.18 1.52 -9.75
CA GLY A 271 -5.64 2.03 -8.45
C GLY A 271 -6.39 0.99 -7.61
N HIS A 272 -6.61 1.26 -6.33
CA HIS A 272 -7.18 0.27 -5.39
C HIS A 272 -8.53 -0.29 -5.86
N ALA A 273 -9.42 0.57 -6.39
CA ALA A 273 -10.72 0.12 -6.92
C ALA A 273 -10.57 -0.84 -8.10
N ILE A 274 -9.59 -0.58 -8.98
CA ILE A 274 -9.28 -1.44 -10.12
C ILE A 274 -8.78 -2.80 -9.64
N ARG A 275 -7.81 -2.82 -8.72
CA ARG A 275 -7.27 -4.08 -8.17
C ARG A 275 -8.32 -4.90 -7.44
N MET A 276 -9.22 -4.26 -6.69
CA MET A 276 -10.37 -4.93 -6.07
C MET A 276 -11.31 -5.55 -7.11
N ASN A 277 -11.58 -4.86 -8.22
CA ASN A 277 -12.44 -5.39 -9.28
C ASN A 277 -11.76 -6.52 -10.07
N VAL A 278 -10.47 -6.39 -10.36
CA VAL A 278 -9.67 -7.45 -11.00
C VAL A 278 -9.69 -8.71 -10.14
N ALA A 279 -9.43 -8.59 -8.84
CA ALA A 279 -9.51 -9.72 -7.93
C ALA A 279 -10.94 -10.31 -7.84
N ALA A 280 -11.98 -9.46 -7.81
CA ALA A 280 -13.36 -9.92 -7.74
C ALA A 280 -13.82 -10.65 -9.01
N GLY A 281 -13.41 -10.19 -10.20
CA GLY A 281 -13.83 -10.74 -11.49
C GLY A 281 -12.94 -11.87 -12.01
N HIS A 282 -11.66 -11.90 -11.62
CA HIS A 282 -10.65 -12.74 -12.27
C HIS A 282 -9.81 -13.58 -11.32
N ALA A 283 -10.17 -13.69 -10.03
CA ALA A 283 -9.48 -14.59 -9.09
C ALA A 283 -9.49 -16.06 -9.52
N GLU A 284 -10.45 -16.51 -10.35
CA GLU A 284 -10.47 -17.88 -10.87
C GLU A 284 -9.30 -18.17 -11.82
N ALA A 285 -8.64 -17.15 -12.38
CA ALA A 285 -7.41 -17.34 -13.17
C ALA A 285 -6.27 -17.96 -12.34
N VAL A 286 -6.26 -17.70 -11.03
CA VAL A 286 -5.23 -18.19 -10.10
C VAL A 286 -5.74 -19.25 -9.14
N ARG A 287 -7.06 -19.47 -9.07
CA ARG A 287 -7.67 -20.54 -8.27
C ARG A 287 -7.78 -21.82 -9.09
N GLY A 288 -7.52 -22.96 -8.44
CA GLY A 288 -7.85 -24.27 -9.02
C GLY A 288 -6.96 -24.76 -10.17
N CYS A 289 -5.94 -24.00 -10.58
CA CYS A 289 -5.01 -24.39 -11.65
C CYS A 289 -4.03 -25.52 -11.27
N GLY A 290 -4.03 -25.99 -10.01
CA GLY A 290 -3.18 -27.08 -9.53
C GLY A 290 -1.68 -26.75 -9.46
N ALA A 291 -1.28 -25.59 -9.99
CA ALA A 291 0.06 -25.02 -9.92
C ALA A 291 0.04 -23.71 -9.13
N THR A 292 1.16 -23.38 -8.49
CA THR A 292 1.30 -22.06 -7.86
C THR A 292 1.66 -21.05 -8.95
N PRO A 293 0.87 -19.97 -9.14
CA PRO A 293 1.18 -18.93 -10.13
C PRO A 293 2.53 -18.27 -9.82
N GLU A 294 3.26 -17.87 -10.87
CA GLU A 294 4.50 -17.09 -10.70
C GLU A 294 4.18 -15.72 -10.14
N ASP A 295 3.29 -14.96 -10.77
CA ASP A 295 2.76 -13.71 -10.22
C ASP A 295 1.22 -13.74 -10.30
N PRO A 296 0.51 -13.97 -9.18
CA PRO A 296 -0.94 -14.04 -9.16
C PRO A 296 -1.60 -12.78 -9.74
N TRP A 297 -1.01 -11.61 -9.52
CA TRP A 297 -1.59 -10.35 -9.99
C TRP A 297 -1.39 -10.17 -11.48
N ALA A 298 -0.21 -10.50 -12.01
CA ALA A 298 0.02 -10.49 -13.45
C ALA A 298 -0.95 -11.41 -14.20
N GLU A 299 -1.19 -12.61 -13.67
CA GLU A 299 -2.16 -13.56 -14.24
C GLU A 299 -3.60 -13.04 -14.20
N MET A 300 -4.05 -12.49 -13.06
CA MET A 300 -5.38 -11.89 -12.96
C MET A 300 -5.54 -10.68 -13.89
N PHE A 301 -4.52 -9.83 -14.03
CA PHE A 301 -4.54 -8.71 -14.97
C PHE A 301 -4.57 -9.18 -16.44
N ALA A 302 -3.80 -10.22 -16.78
CA ALA A 302 -3.82 -10.81 -18.11
C ALA A 302 -5.19 -11.42 -18.43
N ALA A 303 -5.79 -12.15 -17.48
CA ALA A 303 -7.14 -12.69 -17.62
C ALA A 303 -8.19 -11.58 -17.79
N ALA A 304 -8.06 -10.48 -17.04
CA ALA A 304 -8.94 -9.32 -17.18
C ALA A 304 -8.79 -8.63 -18.55
N ARG A 305 -7.57 -8.51 -19.07
CA ARG A 305 -7.32 -7.99 -20.43
C ARG A 305 -7.92 -8.91 -21.51
N ALA A 306 -7.74 -10.22 -21.36
CA ALA A 306 -8.25 -11.20 -22.32
C ALA A 306 -9.78 -11.31 -22.34
N ALA A 307 -10.45 -11.03 -21.22
CA ALA A 307 -11.91 -11.02 -21.13
C ALA A 307 -12.55 -9.73 -21.67
N SER A 308 -11.75 -8.68 -21.93
CA SER A 308 -12.25 -7.40 -22.42
C SER A 308 -12.76 -7.53 -23.85
N PRO A 309 -13.97 -7.02 -24.17
CA PRO A 309 -14.49 -7.02 -25.53
C PRO A 309 -13.75 -6.02 -26.44
N THR A 310 -13.07 -5.03 -25.85
CA THR A 310 -12.30 -4.01 -26.54
C THR A 310 -10.80 -4.18 -26.28
N ASP A 311 -10.00 -4.12 -27.33
CA ASP A 311 -8.53 -4.06 -27.22
C ASP A 311 -8.14 -2.60 -26.94
N SER A 312 -8.21 -2.23 -25.66
CA SER A 312 -7.87 -0.90 -25.16
C SER A 312 -6.79 -1.02 -24.09
N ASP A 313 -5.74 -0.22 -24.19
CA ASP A 313 -4.69 -0.15 -23.16
C ASP A 313 -5.19 0.45 -21.83
N LEU A 314 -6.42 0.97 -21.81
CA LEU A 314 -7.08 1.41 -20.58
C LEU A 314 -7.68 0.25 -19.78
N VAL A 315 -8.03 -0.86 -20.42
CA VAL A 315 -8.64 -2.02 -19.76
C VAL A 315 -7.57 -3.12 -19.60
N PRO A 316 -7.38 -3.70 -18.40
CA PRO A 316 -8.11 -3.46 -17.14
C PRO A 316 -7.50 -2.36 -16.26
N TYR A 317 -6.42 -1.69 -16.70
CA TYR A 317 -5.53 -0.97 -15.79
C TYR A 317 -6.07 0.37 -15.26
N TRP A 318 -6.87 1.07 -16.07
CA TRP A 318 -7.57 2.29 -15.70
C TRP A 318 -9.06 2.06 -15.52
N ILE A 319 -9.60 1.08 -16.25
CA ILE A 319 -11.03 0.75 -16.27
C ILE A 319 -11.16 -0.75 -16.06
N CYS A 320 -11.80 -1.15 -14.97
CA CYS A 320 -12.19 -2.52 -14.71
C CYS A 320 -13.52 -2.47 -13.95
N ASP A 321 -14.58 -2.94 -14.60
CA ASP A 321 -15.90 -2.96 -13.99
C ASP A 321 -16.00 -4.01 -12.88
N GLY A 322 -16.82 -3.71 -11.88
CA GLY A 322 -16.96 -4.53 -10.70
C GLY A 322 -17.60 -3.76 -9.53
N PRO A 323 -17.69 -4.42 -8.36
CA PRO A 323 -18.39 -3.88 -7.20
C PRO A 323 -17.67 -2.69 -6.54
N ALA A 324 -16.34 -2.59 -6.68
CA ALA A 324 -15.59 -1.49 -6.13
C ALA A 324 -15.61 -0.27 -7.06
N LYS A 325 -15.83 0.91 -6.49
CA LYS A 325 -15.84 2.20 -7.21
C LYS A 325 -15.02 3.22 -6.42
N VAL A 326 -14.48 4.21 -7.13
CA VAL A 326 -13.87 5.38 -6.48
C VAL A 326 -14.99 6.25 -5.89
N GLU A 327 -15.13 6.25 -4.57
CA GLU A 327 -16.17 6.96 -3.85
C GLU A 327 -15.76 8.41 -3.58
N ARG A 328 -16.65 9.36 -3.92
CA ARG A 328 -16.51 10.78 -3.60
C ARG A 328 -17.56 11.15 -2.58
N ARG A 329 -17.13 11.42 -1.36
CA ARG A 329 -18.00 11.73 -0.23
C ARG A 329 -17.90 13.22 0.09
N VAL A 330 -19.05 13.88 0.20
CA VAL A 330 -19.15 15.27 0.62
C VAL A 330 -20.05 15.29 1.84
N PRO A 331 -19.53 15.56 3.05
CA PRO A 331 -20.35 15.71 4.24
C PRO A 331 -21.22 16.96 4.10
N MET A 332 -22.49 16.79 3.77
CA MET A 332 -23.42 17.89 3.53
C MET A 332 -24.23 18.21 4.78
N LEU A 333 -24.23 19.48 5.20
CA LEU A 333 -25.18 19.97 6.20
C LEU A 333 -26.55 20.26 5.54
N PRO A 334 -27.67 19.88 6.18
CA PRO A 334 -29.01 20.21 5.68
C PRO A 334 -29.16 21.71 5.42
N TYR A 335 -29.83 22.07 4.32
CA TYR A 335 -30.08 23.46 3.88
C TYR A 335 -28.81 24.32 3.61
N SER A 336 -27.63 23.70 3.48
CA SER A 336 -26.42 24.42 3.09
C SER A 336 -26.47 24.89 1.64
N ARG A 337 -25.92 26.09 1.37
CA ARG A 337 -25.67 26.61 0.01
C ARG A 337 -24.77 25.66 -0.80
N GLU A 338 -24.00 24.81 -0.13
CA GLU A 338 -23.15 23.82 -0.76
C GLU A 338 -23.94 22.79 -1.58
N ILE A 339 -25.22 22.55 -1.28
CA ILE A 339 -26.05 21.59 -2.03
C ILE A 339 -26.20 22.05 -3.48
N ALA A 340 -26.57 23.32 -3.67
CA ALA A 340 -26.67 23.92 -5.00
C ALA A 340 -25.30 23.98 -5.68
N ARG A 341 -24.25 24.33 -4.93
CA ARG A 341 -22.88 24.42 -5.45
C ARG A 341 -22.33 23.06 -5.92
N LEU A 342 -22.59 21.98 -5.19
CA LEU A 342 -22.18 20.63 -5.59
C LEU A 342 -22.87 20.22 -6.89
N LYS A 343 -24.17 20.51 -7.03
CA LYS A 343 -24.92 20.25 -8.26
C LYS A 343 -24.32 21.00 -9.45
N TRP A 344 -23.98 22.28 -9.28
CA TRP A 344 -23.29 23.07 -10.29
C TRP A 344 -21.91 22.50 -10.63
N LEU A 345 -21.07 22.24 -9.61
CA LEU A 345 -19.73 21.67 -9.81
C LEU A 345 -19.74 20.36 -10.59
N LYS A 346 -20.67 19.44 -10.29
CA LYS A 346 -20.79 18.18 -11.03
C LYS A 346 -21.09 18.39 -12.51
N LYS A 347 -21.98 19.33 -12.84
CA LYS A 347 -22.28 19.69 -14.23
C LYS A 347 -21.05 20.32 -14.89
N SER A 348 -20.42 21.28 -14.22
CA SER A 348 -19.24 21.97 -14.75
C SER A 348 -18.05 21.04 -15.00
N VAL A 349 -17.84 20.01 -14.16
CA VAL A 349 -16.82 18.98 -14.41
C VAL A 349 -17.14 18.15 -15.65
N ALA A 350 -18.42 17.78 -15.86
CA ALA A 350 -18.81 17.04 -17.05
C ALA A 350 -18.55 17.84 -18.33
N VAL A 351 -18.94 19.12 -18.34
CA VAL A 351 -18.65 20.05 -19.45
C VAL A 351 -17.14 20.24 -19.64
N TYR A 352 -16.39 20.37 -18.55
CA TYR A 352 -14.92 20.47 -18.60
C TYR A 352 -14.28 19.24 -19.25
N ARG A 353 -14.72 18.03 -18.92
CA ARG A 353 -14.22 16.78 -19.51
C ARG A 353 -14.53 16.68 -21.00
N LEU A 354 -15.69 17.16 -21.45
CA LEU A 354 -16.06 17.18 -22.89
C LEU A 354 -15.19 18.16 -23.69
N ALA A 355 -14.88 19.32 -23.11
CA ALA A 355 -14.04 20.32 -23.76
C ALA A 355 -12.54 19.99 -23.68
N PHE A 356 -12.15 18.99 -22.88
CA PHE A 356 -10.76 18.63 -22.67
C PHE A 356 -10.15 18.05 -23.97
N GLY A 357 -9.03 18.61 -24.41
CA GLY A 357 -8.36 18.19 -25.65
C GLY A 357 -8.93 18.80 -26.94
N GLN A 358 -9.92 19.70 -26.85
CA GLN A 358 -10.51 20.38 -28.02
C GLN A 358 -9.75 21.67 -28.39
N PRO A 359 -9.58 21.99 -29.68
CA PRO A 359 -9.09 23.30 -30.09
C PRO A 359 -10.09 24.39 -29.65
N ARG A 360 -9.59 25.50 -29.08
CA ARG A 360 -10.39 26.60 -28.50
C ARG A 360 -11.33 26.16 -27.36
N GLN A 361 -10.75 25.46 -26.38
CA GLN A 361 -11.44 24.97 -25.19
C GLN A 361 -12.34 26.02 -24.50
N ASP A 362 -11.88 27.27 -24.37
CA ASP A 362 -12.64 28.34 -23.72
C ASP A 362 -13.95 28.70 -24.44
N ASP A 363 -13.93 28.70 -25.79
CA ASP A 363 -15.11 28.99 -26.62
C ASP A 363 -16.14 27.86 -26.51
N LEU A 364 -15.67 26.61 -26.49
CA LEU A 364 -16.53 25.43 -26.33
C LEU A 364 -17.12 25.35 -24.93
N LEU A 365 -16.34 25.67 -23.89
CA LEU A 365 -16.84 25.79 -22.53
C LEU A 365 -17.91 26.87 -22.43
N ALA A 366 -17.69 28.05 -23.03
CA ALA A 366 -18.68 29.13 -23.05
C ALA A 366 -19.98 28.73 -23.75
N TYR A 367 -19.88 28.03 -24.89
CA TYR A 367 -21.03 27.50 -25.64
C TYR A 367 -21.81 26.44 -24.84
N LEU A 368 -21.12 25.42 -24.30
CA LEU A 368 -21.75 24.34 -23.54
C LEU A 368 -22.33 24.82 -22.21
N SER A 369 -21.74 25.85 -21.59
CA SER A 369 -22.27 26.48 -20.38
C SER A 369 -23.57 27.26 -20.60
N GLY A 370 -23.82 27.70 -21.84
CA GLY A 370 -25.05 28.39 -22.24
C GLY A 370 -26.22 27.46 -22.57
N LEU A 371 -25.98 26.16 -22.70
CA LEU A 371 -27.02 25.14 -22.84
C LEU A 371 -27.60 24.84 -21.45
N ASP A 372 -28.69 25.53 -21.08
CA ASP A 372 -29.42 25.33 -19.82
C ASP A 372 -30.07 23.93 -19.68
N GLY A 373 -29.98 23.09 -20.72
CA GLY A 373 -30.41 21.69 -20.71
C GLY A 373 -29.33 20.75 -20.18
N ALA A 374 -29.71 19.74 -19.40
CA ALA A 374 -28.83 18.62 -19.17
C ALA A 374 -28.64 17.88 -20.50
N LEU A 375 -27.43 17.88 -21.05
CA LEU A 375 -27.07 16.98 -22.14
C LEU A 375 -27.42 15.56 -21.71
N THR A 376 -28.19 14.88 -22.54
CA THR A 376 -28.51 13.46 -22.36
C THR A 376 -27.24 12.62 -22.47
N THR A 377 -27.24 11.41 -21.90
CA THR A 377 -26.08 10.51 -21.98
C THR A 377 -25.68 10.23 -23.43
N ASP A 378 -26.67 10.12 -24.34
CA ASP A 378 -26.43 9.90 -25.76
C ASP A 378 -25.77 11.10 -26.45
N GLU A 379 -26.16 12.34 -26.10
CA GLU A 379 -25.51 13.55 -26.60
C GLU A 379 -24.09 13.71 -26.05
N MET A 380 -23.86 13.30 -24.79
CA MET A 380 -22.52 13.28 -24.19
C MET A 380 -21.61 12.27 -24.89
N ASP A 381 -22.11 11.06 -25.18
CA ASP A 381 -21.37 10.01 -25.88
C ASP A 381 -21.02 10.41 -27.33
N ALA A 382 -21.91 11.16 -28.00
CA ALA A 382 -21.68 11.66 -29.36
C ALA A 382 -20.61 12.78 -29.42
N LEU A 383 -20.45 13.54 -28.33
CA LEU A 383 -19.47 14.63 -28.22
C LEU A 383 -18.12 14.16 -27.68
N GLN A 384 -18.03 12.93 -27.17
CA GLN A 384 -16.81 12.40 -26.59
C GLN A 384 -15.80 12.04 -27.69
N ILE A 385 -14.58 12.59 -27.61
CA ILE A 385 -13.50 12.19 -28.50
C ILE A 385 -13.13 10.74 -28.17
N ARG A 386 -13.37 9.84 -29.12
CA ARG A 386 -12.87 8.46 -29.08
C ARG A 386 -11.45 8.47 -29.63
N LEU A 387 -10.47 8.31 -28.75
CA LEU A 387 -9.05 8.17 -29.11
C LEU A 387 -8.68 6.73 -29.47
N GLU A 388 -9.67 5.84 -29.55
CA GLU A 388 -9.46 4.46 -29.98
C GLU A 388 -9.02 4.46 -31.46
N PRO A 389 -7.94 3.74 -31.81
CA PRO A 389 -7.59 3.57 -33.21
C PRO A 389 -8.76 2.88 -33.94
N PRO A 390 -9.06 3.26 -35.19
CA PRO A 390 -10.12 2.62 -35.95
C PRO A 390 -9.81 1.13 -36.10
N VAL A 391 -10.81 0.30 -35.78
CA VAL A 391 -10.74 -1.15 -36.00
C VAL A 391 -10.65 -1.38 -37.51
N ASN A 392 -9.55 -1.94 -37.98
CA ASN A 392 -9.37 -2.34 -39.39
C ASN A 392 -10.23 -3.55 -39.75
#